data_AF-A0A0N0DAU2-F1
#
_entry.id   AF-A0A0N0DAU2-F1
#
_cell.length_a   1.000
_cell.length_b   1.000
_cell.length_c   1.000
_cell.angle_alpha   90.00
_cell.angle_beta   90.00
_cell.angle_gamma   90.00
#
_symmetry.space_group_name_H-M   'P 1'
#
loop_
_entity.id
_entity.type
_entity.pdbx_description
1 polymer ?
#
loop_
_entity_poly.entity_id
_entity_poly.type
_entity_poly.pdbx_seq_one_letter_code
_entity_poly.pdbx_strand_id
1 'polypeptide(L)'
;MRAEQTILAFNSLFGAATTPFGCGEVNVFYTGLPGRHQYVTQQGYDAKLVEEQIFNHTRELREAGYNVRAVWRGPEMPPNEFVDQMKDVHWHAAGIGFGVRGSQIPDVIGLFEETIDIFRKEAPDAKYVFNYNPLTFLWSVKRYFPLTSDCKDHPGKDLGYVTLCEEACT
;
A
#
# COMPACT_ATOMS: atom_id res chain seq x y z
N MET A 1 50.86 -42.24 13.93
CA MET A 1 49.82 -42.06 12.90
C MET A 1 48.45 -42.23 13.52
N ARG A 2 47.75 -41.13 13.77
CA ARG A 2 46.29 -41.10 13.98
C ARG A 2 45.81 -39.87 13.23
N ALA A 3 45.09 -40.10 12.15
CA ALA A 3 44.56 -39.06 11.29
C ALA A 3 43.42 -38.34 12.01
N GLU A 4 43.50 -37.02 12.03
CA GLU A 4 42.41 -36.11 12.37
C GLU A 4 41.27 -36.27 11.34
N GLN A 5 40.04 -36.43 11.82
CA GLN A 5 38.85 -36.21 11.01
C GLN A 5 38.08 -35.03 11.60
N THR A 6 38.36 -33.87 11.03
CA THR A 6 37.59 -32.64 11.18
C THR A 6 36.19 -32.86 10.62
N ILE A 7 35.18 -32.96 11.50
CA ILE A 7 33.78 -32.88 11.10
C ILE A 7 33.44 -31.40 10.89
N LEU A 8 33.38 -30.99 9.62
CA LEU A 8 32.77 -29.73 9.20
C LEU A 8 31.26 -29.80 9.50
N ALA A 9 30.81 -29.07 10.52
CA ALA A 9 29.39 -28.83 10.73
C ALA A 9 28.88 -27.84 9.67
N PHE A 10 28.46 -28.38 8.52
CA PHE A 10 27.50 -27.73 7.64
C PHE A 10 26.12 -27.83 8.29
N ASN A 11 25.54 -26.70 8.70
CA ASN A 11 24.12 -26.44 8.97
C ASN A 11 24.07 -25.01 9.52
N SER A 12 23.32 -24.03 9.03
CA SER A 12 22.03 -24.07 8.35
C SER A 12 21.69 -22.60 8.04
N LEU A 13 21.75 -22.20 6.77
CA LEU A 13 21.22 -20.92 6.26
C LEU A 13 19.69 -21.03 6.17
N PHE A 14 19.01 -21.16 7.29
CA PHE A 14 17.57 -21.00 7.33
C PHE A 14 17.30 -19.56 7.78
N GLY A 15 16.94 -18.72 6.80
CA GLY A 15 16.35 -17.42 7.09
C GLY A 15 15.23 -17.60 8.11
N ALA A 16 15.21 -16.74 9.13
CA ALA A 16 14.20 -16.77 10.17
C ALA A 16 12.82 -16.93 9.53
N ALA A 17 12.14 -18.05 9.80
CA ALA A 17 10.77 -18.26 9.37
C ALA A 17 9.93 -17.16 10.02
N THR A 18 9.54 -16.16 9.23
CA THR A 18 8.62 -15.12 9.70
C THR A 18 7.29 -15.78 9.99
N THR A 19 6.84 -15.69 11.24
CA THR A 19 5.51 -16.14 11.64
C THR A 19 4.48 -15.51 10.72
N PRO A 20 3.60 -16.30 10.08
CA PRO A 20 2.57 -15.77 9.20
C PRO A 20 1.62 -14.85 9.99
N PHE A 21 1.14 -13.78 9.36
CA PHE A 21 0.28 -12.79 10.01
C PHE A 21 -1.14 -13.31 10.25
N GLY A 22 -1.74 -12.91 11.37
CA GLY A 22 -3.15 -13.06 11.69
C GLY A 22 -4.02 -11.90 11.18
N CYS A 23 -5.33 -12.07 11.30
CA CYS A 23 -6.30 -11.01 11.01
C CYS A 23 -6.04 -9.77 11.88
N GLY A 24 -6.04 -8.59 11.27
CA GLY A 24 -5.87 -7.32 11.97
C GLY A 24 -4.43 -7.01 12.39
N GLU A 25 -3.43 -7.79 11.98
CA GLU A 25 -2.02 -7.53 12.32
C GLU A 25 -1.29 -6.69 11.27
N VAL A 26 -1.74 -6.73 10.01
CA VAL A 26 -1.07 -6.06 8.89
C VAL A 26 -1.69 -4.69 8.65
N ASN A 27 -0.89 -3.64 8.86
CA ASN A 27 -1.25 -2.25 8.55
C ASN A 27 -0.82 -1.88 7.13
N VAL A 28 -1.78 -1.40 6.35
CA VAL A 28 -1.63 -1.00 4.95
C VAL A 28 -1.90 0.50 4.83
N PHE A 29 -0.93 1.23 4.32
CA PHE A 29 -1.11 2.59 3.84
C PHE A 29 -1.26 2.55 2.32
N TYR A 30 -2.32 3.14 1.76
CA TYR A 30 -2.53 3.18 0.31
C TYR A 30 -2.82 4.59 -0.18
N THR A 31 -2.32 4.92 -1.36
CA THR A 31 -2.54 6.22 -1.98
C THR A 31 -2.69 6.17 -3.49
N GLY A 32 -3.12 7.29 -4.05
CA GLY A 32 -3.36 7.55 -5.46
C GLY A 32 -4.05 8.90 -5.64
N LEU A 33 -4.46 9.18 -6.87
CA LEU A 33 -5.41 10.27 -7.13
C LEU A 33 -6.79 9.88 -6.59
N PRO A 34 -7.59 10.80 -6.04
CA PRO A 34 -9.02 10.54 -5.89
C PRO A 34 -9.64 10.36 -7.27
N GLY A 35 -10.70 9.55 -7.37
CA GLY A 35 -11.34 9.22 -8.64
C GLY A 35 -11.90 10.44 -9.36
N ARG A 36 -12.36 11.43 -8.61
CA ARG A 36 -12.82 12.73 -9.15
C ARG A 36 -11.72 13.69 -9.62
N HIS A 37 -10.43 13.34 -9.48
CA HIS A 37 -9.36 14.25 -9.89
C HIS A 37 -9.37 14.46 -11.41
N GLN A 38 -9.18 15.69 -11.90
CA GLN A 38 -9.06 15.98 -13.35
C GLN A 38 -8.08 15.05 -14.10
N TYR A 39 -6.97 14.63 -13.48
CA TYR A 39 -5.99 13.72 -14.08
C TYR A 39 -6.51 12.29 -14.25
N VAL A 40 -7.56 11.88 -13.55
CA VAL A 40 -8.25 10.61 -13.83
C VAL A 40 -8.93 10.67 -15.20
N THR A 41 -9.68 11.74 -15.48
CA THR A 41 -10.34 11.93 -16.78
C THR A 41 -9.35 12.22 -17.91
N GLN A 42 -8.30 13.01 -17.67
CA GLN A 42 -7.25 13.25 -18.68
C GLN A 42 -6.52 11.97 -19.10
N GLN A 43 -6.43 10.97 -18.22
CA GLN A 43 -5.90 9.65 -18.52
C GLN A 43 -6.92 8.74 -19.25
N GLY A 44 -8.14 9.21 -19.51
CA GLY A 44 -9.19 8.48 -20.21
C GLY A 44 -10.04 7.56 -19.33
N TYR A 45 -9.94 7.68 -18.00
CA TYR A 45 -10.78 6.93 -17.08
C TYR A 45 -12.09 7.65 -16.76
N ASP A 46 -13.13 6.87 -16.44
CA ASP A 46 -14.38 7.39 -15.88
C ASP A 46 -14.18 7.72 -14.40
N ALA A 47 -14.28 9.02 -14.06
CA ALA A 47 -14.03 9.52 -12.72
C ALA A 47 -14.96 8.90 -11.65
N LYS A 48 -16.24 8.72 -11.98
CA LYS A 48 -17.23 8.17 -11.05
C LYS A 48 -16.97 6.69 -10.80
N LEU A 49 -16.66 5.95 -11.87
CA LEU A 49 -16.32 4.53 -11.76
C LEU A 49 -15.04 4.33 -10.94
N VAL A 50 -14.01 5.15 -11.16
CA VAL A 50 -12.77 5.07 -10.39
C VAL A 50 -13.02 5.40 -8.92
N GLU A 51 -13.79 6.44 -8.61
CA GLU A 51 -14.13 6.82 -7.22
C GLU A 51 -14.84 5.66 -6.48
N GLU A 52 -15.83 5.05 -7.14
CA GLU A 52 -16.53 3.90 -6.60
C GLU A 52 -15.60 2.69 -6.38
N GLN A 53 -14.70 2.43 -7.34
CA GLN A 53 -13.74 1.33 -7.25
C GLN A 53 -12.73 1.54 -6.12
N ILE A 54 -12.11 2.72 -5.99
CA ILE A 54 -11.14 2.96 -4.91
C ILE A 54 -11.79 2.81 -3.53
N PHE A 55 -13.05 3.26 -3.36
CA PHE A 55 -13.80 3.08 -2.12
C PHE A 55 -14.08 1.60 -1.85
N ASN A 56 -14.65 0.89 -2.82
CA ASN A 56 -15.02 -0.52 -2.67
C ASN A 56 -13.80 -1.42 -2.41
N HIS A 57 -12.67 -1.18 -3.07
CA HIS A 57 -11.46 -1.99 -2.88
C HIS A 57 -10.69 -1.63 -1.60
N THR A 58 -10.86 -0.42 -1.08
CA THR A 58 -10.40 -0.09 0.28
C THR A 58 -11.23 -0.87 1.32
N ARG A 59 -12.55 -0.96 1.13
CA ARG A 59 -13.42 -1.80 1.96
C ARG A 59 -13.03 -3.28 1.86
N GLU A 60 -12.78 -3.78 0.67
CA GLU A 60 -12.40 -5.19 0.43
C GLU A 60 -11.12 -5.58 1.19
N LEU A 61 -10.09 -4.71 1.22
CA LEU A 61 -8.90 -4.94 2.03
C LEU A 61 -9.24 -5.12 3.51
N ARG A 62 -10.15 -4.29 4.04
CA ARG A 62 -10.57 -4.39 5.45
C ARG A 62 -11.36 -5.66 5.73
N GLU A 63 -12.32 -5.98 4.87
CA GLU A 63 -13.09 -7.23 4.95
C GLU A 63 -12.19 -8.46 4.88
N ALA A 64 -11.09 -8.37 4.12
CA ALA A 64 -10.07 -9.42 4.05
C ALA A 64 -9.16 -9.52 5.29
N GLY A 65 -9.29 -8.62 6.28
CA GLY A 65 -8.56 -8.68 7.54
C GLY A 65 -7.37 -7.71 7.68
N TYR A 66 -7.15 -6.81 6.72
CA TYR A 66 -6.05 -5.83 6.81
C TYR A 66 -6.52 -4.54 7.50
N ASN A 67 -5.68 -3.93 8.33
CA ASN A 67 -5.93 -2.58 8.81
C ASN A 67 -5.54 -1.60 7.70
N VAL A 68 -6.42 -0.68 7.32
CA VAL A 68 -6.18 0.15 6.12
C VAL A 68 -6.33 1.63 6.43
N ARG A 69 -5.32 2.41 6.04
CA ARG A 69 -5.45 3.86 5.84
C ARG A 69 -5.31 4.15 4.35
N ALA A 70 -6.33 4.76 3.77
CA ALA A 70 -6.32 5.22 2.39
C ALA A 70 -6.28 6.75 2.35
N VAL A 71 -5.30 7.32 1.66
CA VAL A 71 -5.11 8.76 1.54
C VAL A 71 -4.97 9.13 0.08
N TRP A 72 -5.87 9.98 -0.42
CA TRP A 72 -5.91 10.39 -1.82
C TRP A 72 -5.47 11.84 -1.95
N ARG A 73 -4.58 12.13 -2.90
CA ARG A 73 -4.11 13.49 -3.16
C ARG A 73 -3.71 13.66 -4.62
N GLY A 74 -3.83 14.89 -5.13
CA GLY A 74 -3.16 15.32 -6.34
C GLY A 74 -1.79 15.94 -6.08
N PRO A 75 -1.02 16.25 -7.14
CA PRO A 75 0.28 16.91 -7.05
C PRO A 75 0.22 18.35 -6.52
N GLU A 76 -0.95 18.97 -6.50
CA GLU A 76 -1.18 20.31 -5.95
C GLU A 76 -1.13 20.36 -4.41
N MET A 77 -1.24 19.20 -3.75
CA MET A 77 -1.23 19.14 -2.29
C MET A 77 0.19 19.09 -1.74
N PRO A 78 0.51 19.89 -0.71
CA PRO A 78 1.84 19.91 -0.14
C PRO A 78 2.15 18.60 0.58
N PRO A 79 3.40 18.11 0.53
CA PRO A 79 3.75 16.78 1.02
C PRO A 79 3.61 16.61 2.53
N ASN A 80 3.69 17.69 3.31
CA ASN A 80 3.59 17.63 4.77
C ASN A 80 2.23 17.12 5.25
N GLU A 81 1.14 17.49 4.58
CA GLU A 81 -0.20 17.00 4.91
C GLU A 81 -0.33 15.50 4.70
N PHE A 82 0.35 14.96 3.68
CA PHE A 82 0.43 13.53 3.42
C PHE A 82 1.30 12.80 4.45
N VAL A 83 2.46 13.38 4.80
CA VAL A 83 3.36 12.86 5.84
C VAL A 83 2.65 12.76 7.19
N ASP A 84 1.82 13.74 7.55
CA ASP A 84 1.04 13.71 8.79
C ASP A 84 0.09 12.51 8.86
N GLN A 85 -0.43 12.04 7.72
CA GLN A 85 -1.26 10.84 7.66
C GLN A 85 -0.47 9.54 7.87
N MET A 86 0.86 9.54 7.85
CA MET A 86 1.67 8.33 8.03
C MET A 86 2.16 8.12 9.47
N LYS A 87 1.93 9.08 10.36
CA LYS A 87 2.41 9.04 11.75
C LYS A 87 1.68 7.99 12.60
N ASP A 88 2.34 7.62 13.69
CA ASP A 88 1.83 6.79 14.81
C ASP A 88 1.39 5.36 14.44
N VAL A 89 1.73 4.88 13.25
CA VAL A 89 1.42 3.53 12.79
C VAL A 89 2.66 2.91 12.16
N HIS A 90 3.01 1.70 12.59
CA HIS A 90 3.99 0.88 11.88
C HIS A 90 3.34 0.27 10.63
N TRP A 91 3.76 0.73 9.45
CA TRP A 91 3.23 0.28 8.17
C TRP A 91 3.95 -0.97 7.68
N HIS A 92 3.19 -2.02 7.40
CA HIS A 92 3.72 -3.24 6.81
C HIS A 92 3.74 -3.12 5.29
N ALA A 93 2.71 -2.49 4.70
CA ALA A 93 2.62 -2.24 3.29
C ALA A 93 2.36 -0.75 3.03
N ALA A 94 3.04 -0.21 2.03
CA ALA A 94 2.81 1.14 1.50
C ALA A 94 2.56 1.04 0.00
N GLY A 95 1.39 1.45 -0.45
CA GLY A 95 0.90 1.19 -1.81
C GLY A 95 0.60 2.43 -2.61
N ILE A 96 0.92 2.39 -3.90
CA ILE A 96 0.59 3.45 -4.86
C ILE A 96 -0.25 2.85 -5.99
N GLY A 97 -1.43 3.44 -6.21
CA GLY A 97 -2.38 3.04 -7.24
C GLY A 97 -1.81 3.10 -8.65
N PHE A 98 -2.28 2.18 -9.51
CA PHE A 98 -1.91 2.13 -10.94
C PHE A 98 -2.16 3.45 -11.68
N GLY A 99 -3.23 4.19 -11.35
CA GLY A 99 -3.53 5.47 -12.01
C GLY A 99 -2.48 6.57 -11.78
N VAL A 100 -1.62 6.44 -10.77
CA VAL A 100 -0.44 7.30 -10.59
C VAL A 100 0.76 6.72 -11.34
N ARG A 101 1.02 5.42 -11.16
CA ARG A 101 2.20 4.75 -11.74
C ARG A 101 2.18 4.56 -13.25
N GLY A 102 0.99 4.39 -13.82
CA GLY A 102 0.78 4.22 -15.26
C GLY A 102 0.60 5.54 -16.00
N SER A 103 0.74 6.67 -15.31
CA SER A 103 0.48 7.98 -15.87
C SER A 103 1.55 8.40 -16.88
N GLN A 104 1.11 9.16 -17.88
CA GLN A 104 1.98 9.88 -18.82
C GLN A 104 1.97 11.40 -18.55
N ILE A 105 1.30 11.84 -17.48
CA ILE A 105 1.18 13.25 -17.11
C ILE A 105 2.36 13.64 -16.23
N PRO A 106 3.19 14.65 -16.61
CA PRO A 106 4.40 15.02 -15.87
C PRO A 106 4.19 15.26 -14.37
N ASP A 107 3.12 15.97 -13.99
CA ASP A 107 2.84 16.28 -12.58
C ASP A 107 2.51 15.01 -11.78
N VAL A 108 1.83 14.04 -12.39
CA VAL A 108 1.51 12.75 -11.76
C VAL A 108 2.75 11.87 -11.62
N ILE A 109 3.69 11.99 -12.56
CA ILE A 109 5.02 11.35 -12.45
C ILE A 109 5.79 11.96 -11.27
N GLY A 110 5.80 13.29 -11.14
CA GLY A 110 6.41 13.96 -9.98
C GLY A 110 5.76 13.55 -8.65
N LEU A 111 4.43 13.42 -8.61
CA LEU A 111 3.70 12.89 -7.46
C LEU A 111 4.14 11.47 -7.09
N PHE A 112 4.37 10.60 -8.09
CA PHE A 112 4.86 9.24 -7.86
C PHE A 112 6.24 9.24 -7.21
N GLU A 113 7.18 10.00 -7.77
CA GLU A 113 8.56 10.10 -7.27
C GLU A 113 8.59 10.63 -5.83
N GLU A 114 7.87 11.72 -5.56
CA GLU A 114 7.76 12.30 -4.23
C GLU A 114 7.16 11.30 -3.22
N THR A 115 6.12 10.58 -3.61
CA THR A 115 5.47 9.59 -2.74
C THR A 115 6.40 8.43 -2.39
N ILE A 116 7.22 7.97 -3.33
CA ILE A 116 8.25 6.95 -3.05
C ILE A 116 9.29 7.46 -2.06
N ASP A 117 9.75 8.70 -2.20
CA ASP A 117 10.72 9.28 -1.27
C ASP A 117 10.12 9.48 0.13
N ILE A 118 8.85 9.87 0.22
CA ILE A 118 8.12 9.92 1.49
C ILE A 118 8.04 8.51 2.11
N PHE A 119 7.66 7.50 1.34
CA PHE A 119 7.58 6.12 1.85
C PHE A 119 8.94 5.61 2.36
N ARG A 120 10.05 5.96 1.69
CA ARG A 120 11.40 5.59 2.16
C ARG A 120 11.74 6.19 3.51
N LYS A 121 11.25 7.40 3.78
CA LYS A 121 11.56 8.15 5.00
C LYS A 121 10.62 7.78 6.15
N GLU A 122 9.31 7.78 5.89
CA GLU A 122 8.28 7.69 6.93
C GLU A 122 7.81 6.25 7.18
N ALA A 123 8.07 5.33 6.23
CA ALA A 123 7.76 3.91 6.37
C ALA A 123 8.89 3.02 5.81
N PRO A 124 10.13 3.13 6.32
CA PRO A 124 11.31 2.48 5.75
C PRO A 124 11.22 0.94 5.72
N ASP A 125 10.47 0.35 6.66
CA ASP A 125 10.29 -1.10 6.76
C ASP A 125 9.11 -1.63 5.92
N ALA A 126 8.28 -0.73 5.37
CA ALA A 126 7.10 -1.13 4.62
C ALA A 126 7.47 -1.75 3.28
N LYS A 127 6.78 -2.84 2.91
CA LYS A 127 6.86 -3.37 1.56
C LYS A 127 6.08 -2.48 0.60
N TYR A 128 6.73 -2.07 -0.49
CA TYR A 128 6.02 -1.34 -1.55
C TYR A 128 5.16 -2.30 -2.36
N VAL A 129 3.87 -2.00 -2.39
CA VAL A 129 2.86 -2.82 -3.06
C VAL A 129 2.20 -2.05 -4.19
N PHE A 130 2.02 -2.73 -5.30
CA PHE A 130 1.54 -2.14 -6.55
C PHE A 130 0.47 -3.05 -7.13
N ASN A 131 -0.72 -2.50 -7.33
CA ASN A 131 -1.79 -3.12 -8.10
C ASN A 131 -1.50 -3.02 -9.62
N TYR A 132 -2.28 -3.66 -10.48
CA TYR A 132 -2.16 -3.46 -11.94
C TYR A 132 -3.44 -2.90 -12.57
N ASN A 133 -4.49 -2.71 -11.76
CA ASN A 133 -5.70 -1.95 -12.08
C ASN A 133 -6.43 -1.61 -10.76
N PRO A 134 -7.45 -0.75 -10.75
CA PRO A 134 -8.16 -0.37 -9.52
C PRO A 134 -8.75 -1.55 -8.72
N LEU A 135 -9.01 -2.69 -9.35
CA LEU A 135 -9.65 -3.85 -8.73
C LEU A 135 -8.69 -4.81 -8.01
N THR A 136 -7.40 -4.49 -7.97
CA THR A 136 -6.34 -5.46 -7.58
C THR A 136 -5.52 -5.00 -6.38
N PHE A 137 -6.11 -4.14 -5.54
CA PHE A 137 -5.48 -3.68 -4.29
C PHE A 137 -5.26 -4.84 -3.33
N LEU A 138 -6.29 -5.67 -3.10
CA LEU A 138 -6.20 -6.84 -2.23
C LEU A 138 -5.11 -7.82 -2.68
N TRP A 139 -5.06 -8.14 -3.98
CA TRP A 139 -4.00 -8.97 -4.55
C TRP A 139 -2.60 -8.39 -4.26
N SER A 140 -2.44 -7.07 -4.41
CA SER A 140 -1.14 -6.43 -4.26
C SER A 140 -0.55 -6.54 -2.85
N VAL A 141 -1.41 -6.59 -1.83
CA VAL A 141 -1.03 -6.79 -0.41
C VAL A 141 -0.87 -8.27 -0.11
N LYS A 142 -1.87 -9.08 -0.45
CA LYS A 142 -1.96 -10.51 -0.09
C LYS A 142 -0.77 -11.33 -0.61
N ARG A 143 -0.19 -10.94 -1.75
CA ARG A 143 0.98 -11.62 -2.33
C ARG A 143 2.26 -11.51 -1.49
N TYR A 144 2.32 -10.55 -0.55
CA TYR A 144 3.45 -10.40 0.39
C TYR A 144 3.07 -10.68 1.83
N PHE A 145 1.81 -10.42 2.19
CA PHE A 145 1.29 -10.58 3.54
C PHE A 145 0.09 -11.53 3.56
N PRO A 146 0.26 -12.82 3.19
CA PRO A 146 -0.83 -13.77 3.29
C PRO A 146 -1.25 -13.96 4.75
N LEU A 147 -2.55 -13.90 5.02
CA LEU A 147 -3.11 -14.14 6.34
C LEU A 147 -3.34 -15.65 6.57
N THR A 148 -3.24 -16.06 7.83
CA THR A 148 -3.36 -17.46 8.26
C THR A 148 -4.78 -18.04 8.21
N SER A 149 -5.80 -17.18 8.16
CA SER A 149 -7.21 -17.58 8.22
C SER A 149 -8.09 -16.70 7.33
N ASP A 150 -9.34 -17.14 7.16
CA ASP A 150 -10.42 -16.30 6.63
C ASP A 150 -10.89 -15.32 7.71
N CYS A 151 -10.86 -14.02 7.45
CA CYS A 151 -11.07 -12.96 8.46
C CYS A 151 -12.51 -12.43 8.49
N LYS A 152 -13.50 -13.20 8.02
CA LYS A 152 -14.92 -12.79 7.95
C LYS A 152 -15.48 -12.26 9.26
N ASP A 153 -15.17 -12.92 10.37
CA ASP A 153 -15.67 -12.54 11.71
C ASP A 153 -14.72 -11.57 12.44
N HIS A 154 -13.54 -11.30 11.85
CA HIS A 154 -12.49 -10.46 12.40
C HIS A 154 -11.91 -9.54 11.32
N PRO A 155 -12.73 -8.64 10.72
CA PRO A 155 -12.24 -7.72 9.71
C PRO A 155 -11.18 -6.79 10.30
N GLY A 156 -10.31 -6.29 9.43
CA GLY A 156 -9.30 -5.31 9.82
C GLY A 156 -9.91 -3.94 10.12
N LYS A 157 -9.10 -3.10 10.79
CA LYS A 157 -9.50 -1.77 11.24
C LYS A 157 -9.57 -0.77 10.09
N ASP A 158 -10.53 0.14 10.19
CA ASP A 158 -10.46 1.42 9.48
C ASP A 158 -9.46 2.32 10.18
N LEU A 159 -8.34 2.63 9.54
CA LEU A 159 -7.36 3.59 10.04
C LEU A 159 -7.55 4.98 9.40
N GLY A 160 -8.52 5.13 8.49
CA GLY A 160 -8.90 6.38 7.84
C GLY A 160 -9.07 6.25 6.32
N TYR A 161 -10.03 7.00 5.78
CA TYR A 161 -10.18 7.27 4.35
C TYR A 161 -10.22 8.79 4.17
N VAL A 162 -9.17 9.35 3.57
CA VAL A 162 -8.95 10.81 3.53
C VAL A 162 -8.69 11.23 2.09
N THR A 163 -9.34 12.30 1.63
CA THR A 163 -8.97 12.99 0.40
C THR A 163 -8.46 14.37 0.76
N LEU A 164 -7.18 14.65 0.47
CA LEU A 164 -6.52 15.89 0.88
C LEU A 164 -6.82 17.07 -0.06
N CYS A 165 -7.27 16.81 -1.28
CA CYS A 165 -7.48 17.82 -2.32
C CYS A 165 -8.96 18.09 -2.65
N GLU A 166 -9.88 18.01 -1.68
CA GLU A 166 -11.34 18.07 -1.89
C GLU A 166 -11.78 19.06 -2.99
N GLU A 167 -11.39 20.34 -2.86
CA GLU A 167 -11.72 21.40 -3.82
C GLU A 167 -10.68 21.56 -4.95
N ALA A 168 -9.42 21.21 -4.68
CA ALA A 168 -8.30 21.46 -5.61
C ALA A 168 -8.16 20.38 -6.72
N CYS A 169 -8.78 19.21 -6.52
CA CYS A 169 -8.69 18.08 -7.44
C CYS A 169 -9.66 18.17 -8.64
N THR A 170 -10.66 19.04 -8.61
CA THR A 170 -11.72 19.12 -9.64
C THR A 170 -11.40 20.07 -10.79
#